data_AF-A0A1D2N8W8-F1
#
_entry.id   AF-A0A1D2N8W8-F1
#
_cell.length_a   1.000
_cell.length_b   1.000
_cell.length_c   1.000
_cell.angle_alpha   90.00
_cell.angle_beta   90.00
_cell.angle_gamma   90.00
#
_symmetry.space_group_name_H-M   'P 1'
#
loop_
_entity.id
_entity.type
_entity.pdbx_description
1 polymer ?
#
loop_
_entity_poly.entity_id
_entity_poly.type
_entity_poly.pdbx_seq_one_letter_code
_entity_poly.pdbx_strand_id
1 'polypeptide(L)'
;MSKSIVKEIQDCRVSSVLNNDRKQYGKKYLFDGKDETCWNSDGGSPQWIEFSFPEPKSVEQLLIQFQGGFAAKSCVLQTISDSKEQTTSFQFFPKDSNTSQTFAVSNLLPCNKFKLTFESSFDFYGRIIIYNVDIIGS
;
A
#
# COMPACT_ATOMS: atom_id res chain seq x y z
N MET A 1 13.77 16.13 -9.01
CA MET A 1 14.23 14.75 -8.75
C MET A 1 13.20 14.10 -7.86
N SER A 2 12.74 12.91 -8.23
CA SER A 2 11.76 12.13 -7.49
C SER A 2 12.38 11.65 -6.17
N LYS A 3 11.58 11.66 -5.10
CA LYS A 3 12.03 11.33 -3.75
C LYS A 3 10.94 10.55 -3.01
N SER A 4 11.29 9.97 -1.87
CA SER A 4 10.29 9.43 -0.95
C SER A 4 9.34 10.54 -0.49
N ILE A 5 8.04 10.31 -0.69
CA ILE A 5 6.96 11.23 -0.30
C ILE A 5 6.15 10.72 0.89
N VAL A 6 6.52 9.59 1.52
CA VAL A 6 5.74 9.01 2.64
C VAL A 6 5.63 9.92 3.86
N LYS A 7 6.62 10.80 4.08
CA LYS A 7 6.58 11.81 5.16
C LYS A 7 5.58 12.93 4.90
N GLU A 8 5.08 13.06 3.67
CA GLU A 8 4.11 14.06 3.26
C GLU A 8 2.65 13.53 3.33
N ILE A 9 2.46 12.26 3.72
CA ILE A 9 1.14 11.65 3.90
C ILE A 9 0.39 12.35 5.04
N GLN A 10 -0.81 12.86 4.73
CA GLN A 10 -1.70 13.55 5.66
C GLN A 10 -2.64 12.59 6.40
N ASP A 11 -3.27 11.66 5.69
CA ASP A 11 -4.10 10.61 6.28
C ASP A 11 -3.75 9.26 5.66
N CYS A 12 -3.87 8.21 6.45
CA CYS A 12 -3.71 6.84 6.01
C CYS A 12 -4.79 5.99 6.66
N ARG A 13 -5.41 5.08 5.92
CA ARG A 13 -6.40 4.13 6.43
C ARG A 13 -6.06 2.75 5.89
N VAL A 14 -6.44 1.74 6.65
CA VAL A 14 -6.30 0.34 6.27
C VAL A 14 -7.63 -0.35 6.43
N SER A 15 -7.89 -1.36 5.61
CA SER A 15 -9.12 -2.16 5.64
C SER A 15 -9.38 -2.79 7.01
N SER A 16 -8.35 -3.36 7.61
CA SER A 16 -8.44 -4.10 8.87
C SER A 16 -7.07 -4.15 9.57
N VAL A 17 -7.08 -4.57 10.83
CA VAL A 17 -5.89 -4.87 11.62
C VAL A 17 -6.17 -6.15 12.41
N LEU A 18 -5.25 -7.11 12.40
CA LEU A 18 -5.39 -8.39 13.09
C LEU A 18 -5.87 -8.20 14.54
N ASN A 19 -7.01 -8.82 14.89
CA ASN A 19 -7.63 -8.75 16.22
C ASN A 19 -7.89 -7.31 16.73
N ASN A 20 -7.99 -6.33 15.84
CA ASN A 20 -8.03 -4.90 16.17
C ASN A 20 -6.82 -4.41 17.00
N ASP A 21 -5.70 -5.15 17.03
CA ASP A 21 -4.51 -4.76 17.78
C ASP A 21 -3.69 -3.72 17.01
N ARG A 22 -4.17 -2.49 17.03
CA ARG A 22 -3.52 -1.33 16.42
C ARG A 22 -2.20 -0.95 17.09
N LYS A 23 -1.94 -1.45 18.31
CA LYS A 23 -0.68 -1.21 19.01
C LYS A 23 0.43 -2.07 18.42
N GLN A 24 0.16 -3.33 18.08
CA GLN A 24 1.15 -4.26 17.54
C GLN A 24 1.19 -4.34 16.02
N TYR A 25 0.05 -4.14 15.34
CA TYR A 25 -0.08 -4.41 13.90
C TYR A 25 -0.68 -3.26 13.09
N GLY A 26 -0.64 -2.03 13.61
CA GLY A 26 -1.30 -0.88 13.01
C GLY A 26 -0.57 -0.28 11.80
N LYS A 27 -1.32 0.45 10.97
CA LYS A 27 -0.85 1.19 9.77
C LYS A 27 0.38 2.09 9.96
N LYS A 28 0.67 2.54 11.19
CA LYS A 28 1.85 3.37 11.49
C LYS A 28 3.18 2.65 11.15
N TYR A 29 3.16 1.32 11.16
CA TYR A 29 4.32 0.49 10.87
C TYR A 29 4.58 0.34 9.37
N LEU A 30 3.66 0.76 8.49
CA LEU A 30 3.90 0.73 7.04
C LEU A 30 5.05 1.65 6.61
N PHE A 31 5.35 2.70 7.39
CA PHE A 31 6.23 3.81 6.96
C PHE A 31 7.35 4.12 7.97
N ASP A 32 7.56 3.27 8.98
CA ASP A 32 8.53 3.55 10.04
C ASP A 32 9.95 3.06 9.74
N GLY A 33 10.14 2.33 8.63
CA GLY A 33 11.43 1.89 8.13
C GLY A 33 12.05 0.77 8.97
N LYS A 34 11.23 0.03 9.73
CA LYS A 34 11.70 -1.03 10.64
C LYS A 34 11.23 -2.40 10.18
N ASP A 35 12.17 -3.32 10.06
CA ASP A 35 11.89 -4.69 9.63
C ASP A 35 11.26 -5.56 10.74
N GLU A 36 11.19 -5.05 11.99
CA GLU A 36 10.65 -5.76 13.15
C GLU A 36 9.15 -5.46 13.40
N THR A 37 8.61 -4.44 12.73
CA THR A 37 7.23 -4.01 12.90
C THR A 37 6.48 -4.11 11.58
N CYS A 38 5.18 -4.39 11.63
CA CYS A 38 4.39 -4.58 10.42
C CYS A 38 2.96 -4.10 10.57
N TRP A 39 2.33 -3.79 9.43
CA TRP A 39 0.89 -3.88 9.34
C TRP A 39 0.50 -5.32 9.04
N ASN A 40 -0.43 -5.85 9.83
CA ASN A 40 -1.01 -7.18 9.65
C ASN A 40 -2.52 -7.02 9.54
N SER A 41 -3.08 -7.34 8.38
CA SER A 41 -4.53 -7.31 8.19
C SER A 41 -5.20 -8.44 8.95
N ASP A 42 -6.50 -8.30 9.20
CA ASP A 42 -7.31 -9.44 9.59
C ASP A 42 -7.56 -10.36 8.36
N GLY A 43 -8.21 -11.50 8.59
CA GLY A 43 -8.65 -12.39 7.51
C GLY A 43 -9.66 -11.72 6.58
N GLY A 44 -9.64 -12.13 5.31
CA GLY A 44 -10.56 -11.66 4.26
C GLY A 44 -9.84 -11.05 3.06
N SER A 45 -10.55 -10.97 1.93
CA SER A 45 -10.07 -10.30 0.72
C SER A 45 -11.23 -9.55 0.05
N PRO A 46 -10.98 -8.36 -0.55
CA PRO A 46 -9.70 -7.69 -0.64
C PRO A 46 -9.30 -6.98 0.66
N GLN A 47 -8.00 -6.78 0.85
CA GLN A 47 -7.46 -5.85 1.85
C GLN A 47 -6.98 -4.59 1.14
N TRP A 48 -6.85 -3.46 1.85
CA TRP A 48 -6.42 -2.22 1.21
C TRP A 48 -5.72 -1.25 2.16
N ILE A 49 -4.89 -0.38 1.59
CA ILE A 49 -4.33 0.82 2.21
C ILE A 49 -4.82 2.02 1.40
N GLU A 50 -5.46 2.99 2.04
CA GLU A 50 -5.75 4.30 1.47
C GLU A 50 -4.81 5.31 2.08
N PHE A 51 -4.27 6.22 1.28
CA PHE A 51 -3.44 7.32 1.77
C PHE A 51 -3.73 8.59 0.98
N SER A 52 -3.57 9.73 1.64
CA SER A 52 -3.76 11.04 1.02
C SER A 52 -2.67 12.02 1.38
N PHE A 53 -2.49 13.02 0.52
CA PHE A 53 -1.54 14.11 0.62
C PHE A 53 -2.29 15.44 0.69
N PRO A 54 -1.68 16.48 1.27
CA PRO A 54 -2.28 17.81 1.31
C PRO A 54 -2.40 18.45 -0.08
N GLU A 55 -1.52 18.07 -1.01
CA GLU A 55 -1.50 18.53 -2.39
C GLU A 55 -1.42 17.34 -3.36
N PRO A 56 -1.87 17.48 -4.62
CA PRO A 56 -1.75 16.42 -5.61
C PRO A 56 -0.29 15.99 -5.81
N LYS A 57 -0.05 14.67 -5.77
CA LYS A 57 1.26 14.05 -5.95
C LYS A 57 1.29 13.15 -7.16
N SER A 58 2.44 13.10 -7.84
CA SER A 58 2.72 12.09 -8.86
C SER A 58 3.44 10.90 -8.22
N VAL A 59 2.93 9.69 -8.41
CA VAL A 59 3.56 8.46 -7.92
C VAL A 59 4.29 7.76 -9.07
N GLU A 60 5.61 7.61 -8.93
CA GLU A 60 6.48 7.05 -9.97
C GLU A 60 6.98 5.64 -9.60
N GLN A 61 7.22 5.37 -8.32
CA GLN A 61 7.59 4.03 -7.87
C GLN A 61 6.93 3.67 -6.54
N LEU A 62 6.56 2.41 -6.39
CA LEU A 62 6.17 1.80 -5.13
C LEU A 62 7.24 0.79 -4.70
N LEU A 63 7.70 0.88 -3.47
CA LEU A 63 8.53 -0.14 -2.85
C LEU A 63 7.71 -0.79 -1.75
N ILE A 64 7.57 -2.11 -1.78
CA ILE A 64 6.79 -2.86 -0.79
C ILE A 64 7.57 -4.08 -0.34
N GLN A 65 7.62 -4.28 0.97
CA GLN A 65 8.19 -5.47 1.60
C GLN A 65 7.08 -6.25 2.31
N PHE A 66 6.66 -7.36 1.69
CA PHE A 66 5.70 -8.28 2.27
C PHE A 66 6.38 -9.25 3.24
N GLN A 67 5.59 -9.98 4.03
CA GLN A 67 6.02 -11.25 4.61
C GLN A 67 5.74 -12.39 3.63
N GLY A 68 6.72 -13.27 3.40
CA GLY A 68 6.51 -14.50 2.63
C GLY A 68 5.40 -15.37 3.24
N GLY A 69 4.57 -15.96 2.38
CA GLY A 69 3.31 -16.65 2.71
C GLY A 69 2.10 -15.72 2.86
N PHE A 70 2.31 -14.40 2.94
CA PHE A 70 1.26 -13.38 3.18
C PHE A 70 1.31 -12.24 2.17
N ALA A 71 2.10 -12.39 1.10
CA ALA A 71 2.14 -11.41 0.02
C ALA A 71 0.81 -11.39 -0.75
N ALA A 72 0.51 -10.26 -1.35
CA ALA A 72 -0.58 -10.17 -2.31
C ALA A 72 -0.19 -10.86 -3.63
N LYS A 73 -1.14 -11.58 -4.24
CA LYS A 73 -0.99 -12.15 -5.59
C LYS A 73 -1.19 -11.11 -6.69
N SER A 74 -2.11 -10.17 -6.46
CA SER A 74 -2.44 -9.08 -7.38
C SER A 74 -2.75 -7.82 -6.59
N CYS A 75 -2.19 -6.71 -7.05
CA CYS A 75 -2.33 -5.40 -6.43
C CYS A 75 -2.82 -4.39 -7.45
N VAL A 76 -3.67 -3.46 -7.01
CA VAL A 76 -4.13 -2.33 -7.82
C VAL A 76 -3.91 -1.04 -7.03
N LEU A 77 -3.05 -0.15 -7.52
CA LEU A 77 -2.95 1.23 -7.05
C LEU A 77 -3.90 2.08 -7.90
N GLN A 78 -4.86 2.75 -7.29
CA GLN A 78 -5.82 3.64 -7.98
C GLN A 78 -5.83 5.04 -7.39
N THR A 79 -6.08 6.04 -8.24
CA THR A 79 -6.38 7.41 -7.81
C THR A 79 -7.83 7.54 -7.41
N ILE A 80 -8.11 8.23 -6.30
CA ILE A 80 -9.47 8.52 -5.85
C ILE A 80 -9.76 10.00 -6.13
N SER A 81 -10.63 10.23 -7.10
CA SER A 81 -11.13 11.55 -7.49
C SER A 81 -12.58 11.71 -7.04
N ASP A 82 -12.94 12.89 -6.50
CA ASP A 82 -14.33 13.26 -6.20
C ASP A 82 -15.13 13.52 -7.50
N SER A 83 -14.44 13.87 -8.60
CA SER A 83 -15.07 13.98 -9.92
C SER A 83 -15.10 12.60 -10.58
N LYS A 84 -16.33 12.12 -10.87
CA LYS A 84 -16.66 10.76 -11.33
C LYS A 84 -15.96 10.28 -12.61
N GLU A 85 -15.13 11.09 -13.26
CA GLU A 85 -14.69 10.84 -14.64
C GLU A 85 -13.23 10.43 -14.82
N GLN A 86 -12.35 10.51 -13.79
CA GLN A 86 -10.92 10.21 -13.98
C GLN A 86 -10.27 9.44 -12.82
N THR A 87 -10.77 8.23 -12.55
CA THR A 87 -10.03 7.25 -11.76
C THR A 87 -9.04 6.51 -12.66
N THR A 88 -7.75 6.66 -12.41
CA THR A 88 -6.69 5.87 -13.07
C THR A 88 -6.21 4.77 -12.14
N SER A 89 -5.80 3.64 -12.71
CA SER A 89 -5.31 2.49 -11.96
C SER A 89 -4.07 1.87 -12.59
N PHE A 90 -3.17 1.41 -11.73
CA PHE A 90 -1.96 0.67 -12.08
C PHE A 90 -2.00 -0.69 -11.36
N GLN A 91 -1.96 -1.78 -12.14
CA GLN A 91 -1.95 -3.14 -11.61
C GLN A 91 -0.53 -3.72 -11.62
N PHE A 92 -0.19 -4.47 -10.56
CA PHE A 92 1.09 -5.16 -10.45
C PHE A 92 0.97 -6.45 -9.63
N PHE A 93 1.96 -7.33 -9.77
CA PHE A 93 1.95 -8.68 -9.21
C PHE A 93 3.22 -8.93 -8.39
N PRO A 94 3.15 -8.82 -7.05
CA PRO A 94 4.27 -9.14 -6.17
C PRO A 94 4.64 -10.62 -6.21
N LYS A 95 5.92 -10.90 -5.96
CA LYS A 95 6.38 -12.24 -5.60
C LYS A 95 6.10 -12.52 -4.13
N ASP A 96 5.82 -13.77 -3.82
CA ASP A 96 5.72 -14.23 -2.44
C ASP A 96 7.11 -14.33 -1.80
N SER A 97 7.60 -13.21 -1.25
CA SER A 97 8.91 -13.13 -0.63
C SER A 97 8.95 -12.09 0.49
N ASN A 98 9.97 -12.17 1.34
CA ASN A 98 10.28 -11.20 2.40
C ASN A 98 11.21 -10.07 1.95
N THR A 99 11.62 -10.07 0.68
CA THR A 99 12.50 -9.06 0.10
C THR A 99 11.70 -7.83 -0.31
N SER A 100 12.25 -6.63 -0.11
CA SER A 100 11.66 -5.42 -0.69
C SER A 100 11.61 -5.52 -2.22
N GLN A 101 10.46 -5.17 -2.79
CA GLN A 101 10.18 -5.22 -4.23
C GLN A 101 9.79 -3.84 -4.74
N THR A 102 10.35 -3.44 -5.88
CA THR A 102 10.10 -2.14 -6.52
C THR A 102 9.23 -2.31 -7.75
N PHE A 103 8.19 -1.49 -7.85
CA PHE A 103 7.27 -1.45 -8.98
C PHE A 103 7.29 -0.05 -9.60
N ALA A 104 7.67 0.03 -10.87
CA ALA A 104 7.60 1.28 -11.64
C ALA A 104 6.14 1.56 -11.99
N VAL A 105 5.59 2.62 -11.40
CA VAL A 105 4.20 3.01 -11.59
C VAL A 105 4.07 3.79 -12.88
N SER A 106 3.06 3.45 -13.68
CA SER A 106 2.74 4.12 -14.93
C SER A 106 1.25 4.36 -15.05
N ASN A 107 0.86 5.33 -15.87
CA ASN A 107 -0.54 5.62 -16.20
C ASN A 107 -1.40 6.03 -15.00
N LEU A 108 -0.81 6.60 -13.95
CA LEU A 108 -1.55 7.27 -12.88
C LEU A 108 -1.49 8.78 -13.05
N LEU A 109 -2.66 9.43 -12.94
CA LEU A 109 -2.72 10.88 -12.88
C LEU A 109 -2.27 11.39 -11.50
N PRO A 110 -1.66 12.58 -11.42
CA PRO A 110 -1.41 13.21 -10.15
C PRO A 110 -2.70 13.38 -9.34
N CYS A 111 -2.69 12.97 -8.08
CA CYS A 111 -3.86 12.97 -7.23
C CYS A 111 -3.49 13.23 -5.78
N ASN A 112 -4.43 13.72 -4.99
CA ASN A 112 -4.25 13.89 -3.55
C ASN A 112 -4.55 12.59 -2.79
N LYS A 113 -5.36 11.67 -3.33
CA LYS A 113 -5.79 10.45 -2.64
C LYS A 113 -5.58 9.22 -3.50
N PHE A 114 -5.02 8.19 -2.89
CA PHE A 114 -4.72 6.92 -3.53
C PHE A 114 -5.26 5.76 -2.70
N LYS A 115 -5.54 4.65 -3.38
CA LYS A 115 -5.90 3.39 -2.76
C LYS A 115 -5.09 2.27 -3.37
N LEU A 116 -4.29 1.61 -2.54
CA LEU A 116 -3.62 0.38 -2.85
C LEU A 116 -4.49 -0.79 -2.38
N THR A 117 -5.00 -1.57 -3.32
CA THR A 117 -5.87 -2.72 -3.07
C THR A 117 -5.10 -4.01 -3.30
N PHE A 118 -5.16 -4.93 -2.35
CA PHE A 118 -4.63 -6.28 -2.43
C PHE A 118 -5.79 -7.22 -2.72
N GLU A 119 -5.94 -7.62 -3.99
CA GLU A 119 -7.13 -8.33 -4.47
C GLU A 119 -7.23 -9.75 -3.91
N SER A 120 -6.08 -10.42 -3.77
CA SER A 120 -5.97 -11.75 -3.17
C SER A 120 -4.58 -11.96 -2.55
N SER A 121 -4.48 -12.90 -1.60
CA SER A 121 -3.25 -13.23 -0.88
C SER A 121 -2.75 -14.65 -1.19
N PHE A 122 -1.46 -14.90 -0.95
CA PHE A 122 -0.90 -16.24 -0.83
C PHE A 122 -1.34 -16.95 0.47
N ASP A 123 -1.72 -16.21 1.51
CA ASP A 123 -2.29 -16.76 2.74
C ASP A 123 -3.70 -17.32 2.49
N PHE A 124 -4.00 -18.49 3.07
CA PHE A 124 -5.30 -19.16 2.90
C PHE A 124 -6.47 -18.34 3.44
N TYR A 125 -6.25 -17.54 4.49
CA TYR A 125 -7.27 -16.69 5.09
C TYR A 125 -7.33 -15.30 4.46
N GLY A 126 -6.55 -15.02 3.42
CA GLY A 126 -6.56 -13.73 2.74
C GLY A 126 -5.79 -12.62 3.46
N ARG A 127 -5.03 -12.94 4.52
CA ARG A 127 -4.28 -11.92 5.28
C ARG A 127 -3.14 -11.34 4.44
N ILE A 128 -2.85 -10.07 4.69
CA ILE A 128 -1.71 -9.35 4.12
C ILE A 128 -0.84 -8.85 5.27
N ILE A 129 0.47 -9.12 5.17
CA ILE A 129 1.45 -8.62 6.12
C ILE A 129 2.51 -7.83 5.35
N ILE A 130 2.72 -6.58 5.76
CA ILE A 130 3.66 -5.65 5.14
C ILE A 130 4.53 -5.03 6.22
N TYR A 131 5.85 -5.15 6.05
CA TYR A 131 6.84 -4.52 6.91
C TYR A 131 7.05 -3.06 6.52
N ASN A 132 7.30 -2.79 5.24
CA ASN A 132 7.62 -1.46 4.77
C ASN A 132 6.92 -1.14 3.45
N VAL A 133 6.48 0.11 3.31
CA VAL A 133 6.03 0.74 2.09
C VAL A 133 6.80 2.04 1.91
N ASP A 134 7.39 2.23 0.74
CA ASP A 134 7.91 3.52 0.31
C ASP A 134 7.27 3.93 -1.02
N ILE A 135 7.09 5.23 -1.19
CA ILE A 135 6.42 5.83 -2.34
C ILE A 135 7.36 6.89 -2.88
N ILE A 136 7.87 6.68 -4.09
CA ILE A 136 8.76 7.63 -4.77
C ILE A 136 7.94 8.44 -5.76
N GLY A 137 8.08 9.76 -5.70
CA GLY A 137 7.29 10.69 -6.50
C GLY A 137 7.71 12.14 -6.35
N SER A 138 6.82 13.04 -6.77
CA SER A 138 6.94 14.50 -6.65
C SER A 138 5.63 15.16 -6.23
#